data_AF-A0A7C5MQE9-F1
#
_entry.id   AF-A0A7C5MQE9-F1
#
_cell.length_a   1.000
_cell.length_b   1.000
_cell.length_c   1.000
_cell.angle_alpha   90.00
_cell.angle_beta   90.00
_cell.angle_gamma   90.00
#
_symmetry.space_group_name_H-M   'P 1'
#
loop_
_entity.id
_entity.type
_entity.pdbx_description
1 polymer ?
#
loop_
_entity_poly.entity_id
_entity_poly.type
_entity_poly.pdbx_seq_one_letter_code
_entity_poly.pdbx_strand_id
1 'polypeptide(L)'
;MDCPYCKTYNPEDRTTCWRCDKPLPKPQPKKKPKLSSQQWMYILVAVMFILMVANFCGLPKMLGGGTSQQTGPTGLVPSIPAAMVFLRAALGF
;
A
#
# COMPACT_ATOMS: atom_id res chain seq x y z
N MET A 1 -9.24 30.26 15.17
CA MET A 1 -9.84 31.25 14.25
C MET A 1 -10.55 32.36 15.02
N ASP A 2 -10.46 33.61 14.57
CA ASP A 2 -11.16 34.72 15.20
C ASP A 2 -12.61 34.84 14.74
N CYS A 3 -13.51 35.13 15.67
CA CYS A 3 -14.92 35.32 15.37
C CYS A 3 -15.10 36.56 14.46
N PRO A 4 -15.80 36.46 13.30
CA PRO A 4 -15.99 37.59 12.40
C PRO A 4 -16.85 38.71 13.00
N TYR A 5 -17.67 38.40 14.01
CA TYR A 5 -18.62 39.32 14.62
C TYR A 5 -18.09 40.07 15.85
N CYS A 6 -17.28 39.42 16.69
CA CYS A 6 -16.80 40.02 17.96
C CYS A 6 -15.28 39.96 18.14
N LYS A 7 -14.54 39.44 17.15
CA LYS A 7 -13.07 39.37 17.10
C LYS A 7 -12.41 38.61 18.26
N THR A 8 -13.17 37.81 19.01
CA THR A 8 -12.58 36.92 20.01
C THR A 8 -11.97 35.68 19.35
N TYR A 9 -10.83 35.23 19.86
CA TYR A 9 -10.21 33.96 19.47
C TYR A 9 -11.12 32.78 19.81
N ASN A 10 -11.26 31.85 18.87
CA ASN A 10 -12.03 30.62 19.02
C ASN A 10 -11.24 29.42 18.45
N PRO A 11 -11.23 28.25 19.12
CA PRO A 11 -10.59 27.04 18.57
C PRO A 11 -11.27 26.58 17.27
N GLU A 12 -10.52 25.90 16.40
CA GLU A 12 -10.96 25.52 15.05
C GLU A 12 -12.15 24.53 15.03
N ASP A 13 -12.31 23.74 16.10
CA ASP A 13 -13.31 22.66 16.18
C ASP A 13 -14.70 23.14 16.63
N ARG A 14 -14.83 24.39 17.09
CA ARG A 14 -16.10 24.92 17.59
C ARG A 14 -16.96 25.48 16.46
N THR A 15 -18.23 25.09 16.47
CA THR A 15 -19.23 25.58 15.49
C THR A 15 -19.91 26.88 15.90
N THR A 16 -19.75 27.29 17.17
CA THR A 16 -20.42 28.45 17.77
C THR A 16 -19.42 29.24 18.62
N CYS A 17 -19.54 30.57 18.59
CA CYS A 17 -18.64 31.48 19.30
C CYS A 17 -18.91 31.42 20.80
N TRP A 18 -17.91 31.12 21.62
CA TRP A 18 -18.07 31.05 23.07
C TRP A 18 -18.41 32.38 23.75
N ARG A 19 -18.21 33.52 23.07
CA ARG A 19 -18.41 34.86 23.64
C ARG A 19 -19.72 35.53 23.21
N CYS A 20 -20.19 35.27 21.99
CA CYS A 20 -21.35 35.97 21.43
C CYS A 20 -22.39 35.04 20.78
N ASP A 21 -22.23 33.73 20.96
CA ASP A 21 -23.15 32.66 20.56
C ASP A 21 -23.52 32.61 19.07
N LYS A 22 -22.84 33.38 18.23
CA LYS A 22 -23.03 33.36 16.78
C LYS A 22 -22.36 32.14 16.15
N PRO A 23 -22.95 31.58 15.07
CA PRO A 23 -22.37 30.46 14.36
C PRO A 23 -21.05 30.86 13.69
N LEU A 24 -20.03 30.01 13.82
CA LEU A 24 -18.78 30.19 13.11
C LEU A 24 -18.82 29.53 11.73
N PRO A 25 -18.11 30.11 10.75
CA PRO A 25 -17.92 29.44 9.47
C PRO A 25 -17.13 28.14 9.71
N LYS A 26 -17.74 26.99 9.35
CA LYS A 26 -17.04 25.71 9.41
C LYS A 26 -15.95 25.68 8.32
N PRO A 27 -14.71 25.31 8.65
CA PRO A 27 -13.74 24.98 7.62
C PRO A 27 -14.28 23.84 6.77
N GLN A 28 -14.40 24.08 5.45
CA GLN A 28 -14.80 23.04 4.49
C GLN A 28 -13.77 21.90 4.59
N PRO A 29 -14.19 20.63 4.79
CA PRO A 29 -13.26 19.53 4.81
C PRO A 29 -12.56 19.47 3.44
N LYS A 30 -11.23 19.71 3.43
CA LYS A 30 -10.42 19.55 2.23
C LYS A 30 -10.48 18.08 1.82
N LYS A 31 -11.19 17.76 0.74
CA LYS A 31 -11.16 16.42 0.16
C LYS A 31 -9.71 16.12 -0.25
N LYS A 32 -9.12 15.09 0.34
CA LYS A 32 -7.83 14.57 -0.12
C LYS A 32 -8.01 14.06 -1.56
N PRO A 33 -7.13 14.41 -2.51
CA PRO A 33 -7.21 13.87 -3.86
C PRO A 33 -7.07 12.35 -3.78
N LYS A 34 -8.08 11.62 -4.24
CA LYS A 34 -7.99 10.16 -4.41
C LYS A 34 -7.42 9.91 -5.80
N LEU A 35 -6.38 9.09 -5.90
CA LEU A 35 -5.89 8.63 -7.20
C LEU A 35 -7.06 7.97 -7.95
N SER A 36 -7.30 8.43 -9.17
CA SER A 36 -8.34 7.86 -10.02
C SER A 36 -8.05 6.39 -10.29
N SER A 37 -9.08 5.55 -10.42
CA SER A 37 -8.94 4.14 -10.83
C SER A 37 -8.13 4.02 -12.13
N GLN A 38 -8.28 5.00 -13.02
CA GLN A 38 -7.52 5.07 -14.27
C GLN A 38 -6.02 5.32 -14.04
N GLN A 39 -5.63 6.09 -13.02
CA GLN A 39 -4.21 6.27 -12.67
C GLN A 39 -3.59 4.97 -12.15
N TRP A 40 -4.34 4.17 -11.39
CA TRP A 40 -3.89 2.84 -10.95
C TRP A 40 -3.65 1.89 -12.12
N MET A 41 -4.52 1.92 -13.13
CA MET A 41 -4.35 1.12 -14.35
C MET A 41 -3.05 1.48 -15.06
N TYR A 42 -2.74 2.77 -15.22
CA TYR A 42 -1.49 3.21 -15.86
C TYR A 42 -0.25 2.84 -15.03
N ILE A 43 -0.32 2.94 -13.70
CA ILE A 43 0.77 2.49 -12.82
C ILE A 43 1.05 1.00 -13.03
N LEU A 44 0.01 0.17 -13.06
CA LEU A 44 0.14 -1.28 -13.29
C LEU A 44 0.77 -1.56 -14.66
N VAL A 45 0.28 -0.94 -15.72
CA VAL A 45 0.80 -1.11 -17.08
C VAL A 45 2.26 -0.65 -17.17
N ALA A 46 2.61 0.49 -16.56
CA ALA A 46 3.98 0.99 -16.55
C ALA A 46 4.93 0.04 -15.81
N VAL A 47 4.54 -0.47 -14.63
CA VAL A 47 5.35 -1.44 -13.88
C VAL A 47 5.54 -2.73 -14.69
N MET A 48 4.47 -3.27 -15.29
CA MET A 48 4.56 -4.46 -16.14
C MET A 48 5.51 -4.24 -17.33
N PHE A 49 5.43 -3.07 -17.98
CA PHE A 49 6.32 -2.72 -19.09
C PHE A 49 7.77 -2.56 -18.65
N ILE A 50 8.03 -1.91 -17.52
CA ILE A 50 9.38 -1.78 -16.95
C ILE A 50 9.97 -3.15 -16.63
N LEU A 51 9.19 -4.05 -16.03
CA LEU A 51 9.62 -5.43 -15.76
C LEU A 51 9.92 -6.18 -17.06
N MET A 52 9.09 -6.02 -18.09
CA MET A 52 9.36 -6.60 -19.42
C MET A 52 10.70 -6.10 -19.95
N VAL A 53 10.91 -4.78 -20.00
CA VAL A 53 12.17 -4.18 -20.46
C VAL A 53 13.36 -4.64 -19.62
N ALA A 54 13.25 -4.69 -18.29
CA ALA A 54 14.34 -5.14 -17.42
C ALA A 54 14.74 -6.61 -17.67
N ASN A 55 13.76 -7.48 -17.92
CA ASN A 55 14.00 -8.88 -18.25
C ASN A 55 14.63 -9.04 -19.65
N PHE A 56 14.15 -8.29 -20.65
CA PHE A 56 14.67 -8.32 -22.01
C PHE A 56 16.03 -7.61 -22.17
N CYS A 57 16.31 -6.57 -21.37
CA CYS A 57 17.59 -5.85 -21.33
C CYS A 57 18.66 -6.53 -20.45
N GLY A 58 18.41 -7.73 -19.93
CA GLY A 58 19.45 -8.59 -19.36
C GLY A 58 19.82 -8.35 -17.89
N LEU A 59 19.01 -7.59 -17.14
CA LEU A 59 19.20 -7.40 -15.69
C LEU A 59 19.34 -8.72 -14.89
N PRO A 60 18.59 -9.81 -15.16
CA PRO A 60 18.70 -11.04 -14.36
C PRO A 60 20.04 -11.79 -14.50
N LYS A 61 20.88 -11.48 -15.51
CA LYS A 61 22.21 -12.11 -15.64
C LYS A 61 23.32 -11.40 -14.87
N MET A 62 23.07 -10.18 -14.38
CA MET A 62 24.08 -9.38 -13.67
C MET A 62 23.83 -9.31 -12.15
N LEU A 63 22.58 -9.48 -11.69
CA LEU A 63 22.24 -9.52 -10.26
C LEU A 63 22.00 -10.93 -9.71
N GLY A 64 21.90 -11.95 -10.57
CA GLY A 64 21.69 -13.34 -10.18
C GLY A 64 23.01 -14.08 -9.96
N GLY A 65 23.54 -14.03 -8.74
CA GLY A 65 24.38 -15.10 -8.24
C GLY A 65 23.61 -16.42 -8.33
N GLY A 66 24.01 -17.26 -9.27
CA GLY A 66 23.60 -18.65 -9.53
C GLY A 66 22.35 -19.20 -8.83
N THR A 67 21.26 -19.31 -9.57
CA THR A 67 20.40 -20.50 -9.46
C THR A 67 20.32 -21.16 -10.82
N SER A 68 21.22 -22.12 -11.01
CA SER A 68 21.17 -23.13 -12.06
C SER A 68 19.80 -23.82 -12.02
N GLN A 69 18.96 -23.52 -13.00
CA GLN A 69 17.81 -24.36 -13.35
C GLN A 69 18.38 -25.64 -13.97
N GLN A 70 18.59 -26.64 -13.11
CA GLN A 70 19.05 -27.96 -13.52
C GLN A 70 17.86 -28.73 -14.07
N THR A 71 17.67 -28.68 -15.38
CA THR A 71 16.83 -29.63 -16.13
C THR A 71 17.46 -31.02 -16.03
N GLY A 72 16.80 -31.92 -15.30
CA GLY A 72 17.10 -33.35 -15.26
C GLY A 72 15.80 -34.16 -15.18
N PRO A 73 15.68 -35.30 -15.88
CA PRO A 73 14.42 -35.95 -16.20
C PRO A 73 13.86 -36.81 -15.06
N THR A 74 12.53 -36.91 -15.02
CA THR A 74 11.67 -37.96 -14.43
C THR A 74 12.31 -38.92 -13.41
N GLY A 75 11.96 -38.72 -12.13
CA GLY A 75 12.06 -39.71 -11.07
C GLY A 75 11.13 -39.35 -9.92
N LEU A 76 10.12 -40.18 -9.68
CA LEU A 76 9.06 -40.04 -8.68
C LEU A 76 9.64 -39.91 -7.25
N VAL A 77 9.53 -38.73 -6.63
CA VAL A 77 9.56 -38.59 -5.17
C VAL A 77 8.57 -37.48 -4.78
N PRO A 78 7.50 -37.76 -4.00
CA PRO A 78 6.68 -36.71 -3.44
C PRO A 78 7.46 -36.00 -2.32
N SER A 79 7.97 -34.81 -2.61
CA SER A 79 8.55 -33.92 -1.60
C SER A 79 7.42 -33.35 -0.74
N ILE A 80 7.20 -33.95 0.43
CA ILE A 80 6.32 -33.41 1.45
C ILE A 80 6.94 -32.08 1.93
N PRO A 81 6.24 -30.93 1.85
CA PRO A 81 6.78 -29.66 2.31
C PRO A 81 6.99 -29.70 3.83
N ALA A 82 8.14 -29.18 4.29
CA ALA A 82 8.54 -29.13 5.70
C ALA A 82 7.50 -28.48 6.64
N ALA A 83 6.54 -27.72 6.10
CA ALA A 83 5.44 -27.13 6.86
C ALA A 83 4.56 -28.18 7.57
N MET A 84 4.43 -29.40 7.04
CA MET A 84 3.63 -30.46 7.68
C MET A 84 4.34 -31.15 8.85
N VAL A 85 5.68 -31.04 8.97
CA VAL A 85 6.42 -31.59 10.13
C VAL A 85 6.21 -30.71 11.37
N PHE A 86 6.10 -29.40 11.19
CA PHE A 86 5.87 -28.47 12.30
C PHE A 86 4.42 -28.50 12.83
N LEU A 87 3.43 -28.90 12.00
CA LEU A 87 2.04 -29.02 12.46
C LEU A 87 1.84 -30.19 13.44
N ARG A 88 2.65 -31.25 13.32
CA ARG A 88 2.57 -32.42 14.23
C ARG A 88 3.23 -32.16 15.59
N ALA A 89 4.23 -31.28 15.64
CA ALA A 89 4.85 -30.86 16.89
C ALA A 89 4.03 -29.80 17.66
N ALA A 90 3.14 -29.06 16.98
CA ALA A 90 2.32 -28.02 17.59
C ALA A 90 0.93 -28.47 18.08
N LEU A 91 0.45 -29.65 17.66
CA LEU A 91 -0.92 -30.11 17.96
C LEU A 91 -1.04 -31.31 18.93
N GLY A 92 0.07 -31.81 19.51
CA GLY A 92 0.02 -32.68 20.69
C GLY A 92 -0.89 -33.90 20.60
N PHE A 93 -0.70 -34.74 19.58
CA PHE A 93 -1.20 -36.13 19.54
C PHE A 93 -0.03 -37.10 19.35
#